data_AF-A0A7Y2FMW0-F1
#
_entry.id   AF-A0A7Y2FMW0-F1
#
_cell.length_a   1.000
_cell.length_b   1.000
_cell.length_c   1.000
_cell.angle_alpha   90.00
_cell.angle_beta   90.00
_cell.angle_gamma   90.00
#
_symmetry.space_group_name_H-M   'P 1'
#
loop_
_entity.id
_entity.type
_entity.pdbx_description
1 polymer ?
#
loop_
_entity_poly.entity_id
_entity_poly.type
_entity_poly.pdbx_seq_one_letter_code
_entity_poly.pdbx_strand_id
1 'polypeptide(L)'
;RLRKGGALDVRPRRGTTIPGALFRVRDWQGLDAKEGVSGGYYRHVSVTALTDDGRAHPATTYRVCDARVGSFVAPSPAYRQMVMRGLSRFGHRHDGFLEAAINAPASASLSAIFAYGTLMRGERSHELLASQVLRAHSPARVGDAALLQIDWYPGLVLSEGGTVFGELYELHDIATALQELDSYEDFMGYESASSLYRRSLVRSVTSSGSTLAWTYIFLGDAGQFPLIPSGRWSSA
;
A
#
# COMPACT_ATOMS: atom_id res chain seq x y z
N ARG A 1 -11.77 -18.11 26.22
CA ARG A 1 -11.40 -19.42 25.62
C ARG A 1 -9.98 -19.28 25.07
N LEU A 2 -8.98 -19.95 25.64
CA LEU A 2 -7.60 -19.86 25.11
C LEU A 2 -7.56 -20.43 23.68
N ARG A 3 -6.89 -19.72 22.76
CA ARG A 3 -6.70 -20.16 21.36
C ARG A 3 -5.80 -21.41 21.39
N LYS A 4 -6.16 -22.47 20.63
CA LYS A 4 -5.37 -23.71 20.50
C LYS A 4 -4.28 -23.61 19.40
N GLY A 5 -3.57 -22.48 19.34
CA GLY A 5 -2.56 -22.21 18.31
C GLY A 5 -2.24 -20.72 18.18
N GLY A 6 -1.30 -20.41 17.29
CA GLY A 6 -0.90 -19.03 17.00
C GLY A 6 -2.01 -18.22 16.32
N ALA A 7 -1.83 -16.91 16.32
CA ALA A 7 -2.71 -15.96 15.64
C ALA A 7 -1.87 -15.00 14.79
N LEU A 8 -2.55 -14.25 13.93
CA LEU A 8 -1.87 -13.28 13.08
C LEU A 8 -1.26 -12.16 13.92
N ASP A 9 -0.09 -11.73 13.48
CA ASP A 9 0.58 -10.52 13.94
C ASP A 9 1.16 -9.81 12.73
N VAL A 10 1.38 -8.50 12.86
CA VAL A 10 1.88 -7.65 11.78
C VAL A 10 3.32 -7.25 12.08
N ARG A 11 4.22 -7.50 11.13
CA ARG A 11 5.62 -7.07 11.18
C ARG A 11 5.89 -6.09 10.04
N PRO A 12 6.49 -4.92 10.31
CA PRO A 12 6.85 -3.99 9.26
C PRO A 12 7.83 -4.62 8.26
N ARG A 13 7.51 -4.52 6.97
CA ARG A 13 8.41 -4.87 5.86
C ARG A 13 8.10 -3.95 4.69
N ARG A 14 9.09 -3.17 4.23
CA ARG A 14 8.93 -2.22 3.11
C ARG A 14 8.42 -2.93 1.86
N GLY A 15 7.57 -2.27 1.09
CA GLY A 15 7.00 -2.78 -0.16
C GLY A 15 5.98 -3.92 0.00
N THR A 16 5.66 -4.33 1.23
CA THR A 16 4.62 -5.34 1.49
C THR A 16 3.33 -4.68 1.95
N THR A 17 2.21 -5.21 1.47
CA THR A 17 0.88 -4.90 1.99
C THR A 17 0.29 -6.13 2.65
N ILE A 18 -0.46 -5.93 3.72
CA ILE A 18 -1.26 -7.00 4.33
C ILE A 18 -2.72 -6.68 4.02
N PRO A 19 -3.44 -7.53 3.26
CA PRO A 19 -4.85 -7.30 2.98
C PRO A 19 -5.66 -7.33 4.27
N GLY A 20 -6.68 -6.48 4.34
CA GLY A 20 -7.52 -6.34 5.51
C GLY A 20 -8.76 -5.50 5.19
N ALA A 21 -9.61 -5.33 6.19
CA ALA A 21 -10.81 -4.51 6.06
C ALA A 21 -10.82 -3.42 7.14
N LEU A 22 -11.27 -2.24 6.76
CA LEU A 22 -11.51 -1.13 7.67
C LEU A 22 -12.90 -1.22 8.27
N PHE A 23 -12.98 -1.05 9.58
CA PHE A 23 -14.24 -1.06 10.32
C PHE A 23 -14.34 0.20 11.18
N ARG A 24 -15.55 0.73 11.31
CA ARG A 24 -15.87 1.72 12.34
C ARG A 24 -16.21 0.97 13.63
N VAL A 25 -15.35 1.08 14.63
CA VAL A 25 -15.56 0.45 15.95
C VAL A 25 -16.40 1.36 16.82
N ARG A 26 -17.47 0.82 17.41
CA ARG A 26 -18.31 1.52 18.41
C ARG A 26 -18.01 1.07 19.84
N ASP A 27 -17.74 -0.21 20.03
CA ASP A 27 -17.42 -0.82 21.33
C ASP A 27 -15.94 -1.20 21.37
N TRP A 28 -15.11 -0.26 21.80
CA TRP A 28 -13.68 -0.48 21.99
C TRP A 28 -13.39 -1.43 23.14
N GLN A 29 -14.17 -1.35 24.23
CA GLN A 29 -13.97 -2.17 25.42
C GLN A 29 -14.19 -3.66 25.12
N GLY A 30 -15.24 -4.00 24.36
CA GLY A 30 -15.50 -5.37 23.94
C GLY A 30 -14.41 -5.92 23.01
N LEU A 31 -13.89 -5.08 22.12
CA LEU A 31 -12.78 -5.47 21.23
C LEU A 31 -11.47 -5.66 22.01
N ASP A 32 -11.17 -4.78 22.95
CA ASP A 32 -10.00 -4.88 23.83
C ASP A 32 -10.05 -6.11 24.72
N ALA A 33 -11.24 -6.44 25.25
CA ALA A 33 -11.46 -7.65 26.02
C ALA A 33 -11.24 -8.91 25.17
N LYS A 34 -11.69 -8.89 23.90
CA LYS A 34 -11.50 -10.00 22.96
C LYS A 34 -10.03 -10.21 22.59
N GLU A 35 -9.29 -9.13 22.34
CA GLU A 35 -7.86 -9.21 22.01
C GLU A 35 -6.96 -9.31 23.25
N GLY A 36 -7.51 -9.16 24.46
CA GLY A 36 -6.79 -9.37 25.72
C GLY A 36 -5.81 -8.24 26.04
N VAL A 37 -6.18 -6.99 25.75
CA VAL A 37 -5.33 -5.81 25.96
C VAL A 37 -4.95 -5.65 27.43
N SER A 38 -5.92 -5.73 28.36
CA SER A 38 -5.67 -5.65 29.80
C SER A 38 -4.80 -6.80 30.33
N GLY A 39 -4.81 -7.95 29.64
CA GLY A 39 -3.95 -9.09 29.94
C GLY A 39 -2.56 -8.98 29.31
N GLY A 40 -2.24 -7.89 28.60
CA GLY A 40 -0.96 -7.70 27.92
C GLY A 40 -0.72 -8.68 26.77
N TYR A 41 -1.78 -9.16 26.11
CA TYR A 41 -1.65 -10.06 24.95
C TYR A 41 -1.34 -9.28 23.67
N TYR A 42 -2.16 -8.26 23.41
CA TYR A 42 -2.03 -7.36 22.27
C TYR A 42 -2.08 -5.92 22.74
N ARG A 43 -1.49 -5.02 21.97
CA ARG A 43 -1.55 -3.57 22.15
C ARG A 43 -2.09 -2.91 20.89
N HIS A 44 -2.69 -1.73 21.05
CA HIS A 44 -3.04 -0.86 19.94
C HIS A 44 -1.78 -0.35 19.25
N VAL A 45 -1.85 -0.27 17.93
CA VAL A 45 -0.84 0.37 17.09
C VAL A 45 -1.57 1.20 16.03
N SER A 46 -1.21 2.47 15.94
CA SER A 46 -1.63 3.35 14.86
C SER A 46 -0.97 2.93 13.57
N VAL A 47 -1.75 2.83 12.51
CA VAL A 47 -1.30 2.51 11.16
C VAL A 47 -2.04 3.36 10.15
N THR A 48 -1.44 3.51 8.98
CA THR A 48 -2.15 4.03 7.80
C THR A 48 -2.58 2.87 6.91
N ALA A 49 -3.90 2.71 6.76
CA ALA A 49 -4.48 1.76 5.84
C ALA A 49 -4.69 2.42 4.47
N LEU A 50 -4.16 1.80 3.43
CA LEU A 50 -4.28 2.27 2.06
C LEU A 50 -5.38 1.50 1.34
N THR A 51 -6.16 2.22 0.54
CA THR A 51 -7.17 1.68 -0.36
C THR A 51 -6.71 1.84 -1.81
N ASP A 52 -7.29 1.05 -2.71
CA ASP A 52 -6.92 0.96 -4.13
C ASP A 52 -7.37 2.16 -4.98
N ASP A 53 -8.09 3.10 -4.37
CA ASP A 53 -8.52 4.37 -4.93
C ASP A 53 -7.54 5.53 -4.58
N GLY A 54 -6.35 5.20 -4.08
CA GLY A 54 -5.32 6.15 -3.68
C GLY A 54 -5.52 6.78 -2.30
N ARG A 55 -6.62 6.48 -1.59
CA ARG A 55 -6.87 7.05 -0.25
C ARG A 55 -6.04 6.36 0.83
N ALA A 56 -5.80 7.13 1.87
CA ALA A 56 -5.11 6.71 3.08
C ALA A 56 -5.98 7.04 4.29
N HIS A 57 -6.09 6.08 5.20
CA HIS A 57 -6.96 6.17 6.35
C HIS A 57 -6.15 5.90 7.62
N PRO A 58 -6.11 6.84 8.58
CA PRO A 58 -5.65 6.54 9.93
C PRO A 58 -6.51 5.42 10.52
N ALA A 59 -5.87 4.39 11.04
CA ALA A 59 -6.54 3.24 11.61
C ALA A 59 -5.78 2.70 12.82
N THR A 60 -6.49 1.99 13.68
CA THR A 60 -5.89 1.25 14.80
C THR A 60 -5.94 -0.24 14.47
N THR A 61 -4.82 -0.91 14.66
CA THR A 61 -4.76 -2.38 14.65
C THR A 61 -4.15 -2.90 15.96
N TYR A 62 -4.19 -4.22 16.13
CA TYR A 62 -3.59 -4.90 17.26
C TYR A 62 -2.29 -5.57 16.84
N ARG A 63 -1.24 -5.39 17.64
CA ARG A 63 0.02 -6.13 17.52
C ARG A 63 0.32 -6.85 18.82
N VAL A 64 0.97 -8.00 18.72
CA VAL A 64 1.39 -8.77 19.92
C VAL A 64 2.33 -7.89 20.76
N CYS A 65 2.14 -7.89 22.08
CA CYS A 65 3.04 -7.18 23.00
C CYS A 65 4.44 -7.81 22.97
N ASP A 66 5.50 -7.01 23.03
CA ASP A 66 6.89 -7.48 22.84
C ASP A 66 7.28 -8.62 23.80
N ALA A 67 6.82 -8.55 25.06
CA ALA A 67 7.06 -9.59 26.07
C ALA A 67 6.43 -10.96 25.74
N ARG A 68 5.55 -11.02 24.73
CA ARG A 68 4.90 -12.25 24.26
C ARG A 68 5.35 -12.68 22.87
N VAL A 69 6.23 -11.92 22.23
CA VAL A 69 6.85 -12.33 20.97
C VAL A 69 7.77 -13.51 21.27
N GLY A 70 7.52 -14.64 20.59
CA GLY A 70 8.26 -15.88 20.78
C GLY A 70 8.54 -16.59 19.47
N SER A 71 8.90 -17.87 19.56
CA SER A 71 9.03 -18.74 18.40
C SER A 71 7.70 -18.87 17.66
N PHE A 72 7.79 -19.22 16.38
CA PHE A 72 6.62 -19.43 15.55
C PHE A 72 5.70 -20.52 16.13
N VAL A 73 4.40 -20.23 16.18
CA VAL A 73 3.35 -21.19 16.53
C VAL A 73 2.32 -21.20 15.41
N ALA A 74 2.11 -22.36 14.79
CA ALA A 74 1.14 -22.48 13.71
C ALA A 74 -0.28 -22.16 14.19
N PRO A 75 -1.10 -21.47 13.37
CA PRO A 75 -2.51 -21.27 13.68
C PRO A 75 -3.29 -22.57 13.54
N SER A 76 -4.28 -22.77 14.42
CA SER A 76 -5.19 -23.91 14.35
C SER A 76 -5.97 -23.96 13.03
N PRO A 77 -6.39 -25.15 12.53
CA PRO A 77 -7.17 -25.27 11.30
C PRO A 77 -8.45 -24.41 11.29
N ALA A 78 -9.16 -24.36 12.42
CA ALA A 78 -10.37 -23.54 12.56
C ALA A 78 -10.09 -22.03 12.43
N TYR A 79 -8.97 -21.57 13.00
CA TYR A 79 -8.54 -20.17 12.85
C TYR A 79 -8.15 -19.87 11.39
N ARG A 80 -7.42 -20.77 10.73
CA ARG A 80 -7.07 -20.61 9.31
C ARG A 80 -8.30 -20.43 8.43
N GLN A 81 -9.30 -21.29 8.60
CA GLN A 81 -10.55 -21.19 7.85
C GLN A 81 -11.29 -19.87 8.13
N MET A 82 -11.28 -19.39 9.37
CA MET A 82 -11.90 -18.10 9.72
C MET A 82 -11.24 -16.93 9.00
N VAL A 83 -9.91 -16.87 9.01
CA VAL A 83 -9.15 -15.81 8.32
C VAL A 83 -9.38 -15.87 6.82
N MET A 84 -9.27 -17.06 6.21
CA MET A 84 -9.49 -17.23 4.77
C MET A 84 -10.89 -16.80 4.35
N ARG A 85 -11.93 -17.21 5.10
CA ARG A 85 -13.31 -16.75 4.84
C ARG A 85 -13.44 -15.23 4.95
N GLY A 86 -12.77 -14.62 5.93
CA GLY A 86 -12.74 -13.17 6.09
C GLY A 86 -12.11 -12.47 4.89
N LEU A 87 -10.90 -12.89 4.50
CA LEU A 87 -10.19 -12.33 3.34
C LEU A 87 -11.01 -12.48 2.05
N SER A 88 -11.54 -13.68 1.77
CA SER A 88 -12.36 -13.91 0.57
C SER A 88 -13.64 -13.10 0.58
N ARG A 89 -14.29 -12.92 1.74
CA ARG A 89 -15.48 -12.07 1.88
C ARG A 89 -15.21 -10.62 1.48
N PHE A 90 -14.00 -10.13 1.69
CA PHE A 90 -13.56 -8.78 1.29
C PHE A 90 -12.82 -8.75 -0.06
N GLY A 91 -12.89 -9.83 -0.85
CA GLY A 91 -12.28 -9.88 -2.18
C GLY A 91 -10.75 -9.98 -2.18
N HIS A 92 -10.14 -10.37 -1.06
CA HIS A 92 -8.69 -10.53 -0.95
C HIS A 92 -8.23 -11.96 -1.19
N ARG A 93 -7.05 -12.08 -1.79
CA ARG A 93 -6.29 -13.33 -1.85
C ARG A 93 -5.77 -13.70 -0.47
N HIS A 94 -5.53 -14.99 -0.26
CA HIS A 94 -5.06 -15.52 1.01
C HIS A 94 -3.66 -16.17 0.93
N ASP A 95 -2.95 -16.04 -0.18
CA ASP A 95 -1.66 -16.74 -0.41
C ASP A 95 -0.61 -16.35 0.64
N GLY A 96 -0.39 -15.04 0.85
CA GLY A 96 0.53 -14.55 1.87
C GLY A 96 0.17 -14.99 3.29
N PHE A 97 -1.13 -15.15 3.58
CA PHE A 97 -1.57 -15.72 4.85
C PHE A 97 -1.23 -17.21 4.96
N LEU A 98 -1.44 -17.99 3.91
CA LEU A 98 -1.14 -19.43 3.90
C LEU A 98 0.36 -19.70 4.07
N GLU A 99 1.21 -18.92 3.41
CA GLU A 99 2.67 -18.97 3.57
C GLU A 99 3.07 -18.65 5.01
N ALA A 100 2.59 -17.52 5.55
CA ALA A 100 2.87 -17.14 6.93
C ALA A 100 2.37 -18.18 7.95
N ALA A 101 1.23 -18.83 7.67
CA ALA A 101 0.66 -19.85 8.55
C ALA A 101 1.50 -21.13 8.67
N ILE A 102 2.50 -21.33 7.81
CA ILE A 102 3.47 -22.44 7.88
C ILE A 102 4.90 -21.94 8.16
N ASN A 103 5.06 -20.69 8.59
CA ASN A 103 6.36 -20.04 8.81
C ASN A 103 7.20 -19.87 7.53
N ALA A 104 6.59 -19.92 6.35
CA ALA A 104 7.26 -19.57 5.11
C ALA A 104 7.33 -18.04 4.98
N PRO A 105 8.33 -17.51 4.24
CA PRO A 105 8.34 -16.10 3.87
C PRO A 105 7.05 -15.78 3.12
N ALA A 106 6.25 -14.86 3.65
CA ALA A 106 5.09 -14.36 2.93
C ALA A 106 5.59 -13.58 1.71
N SER A 107 5.20 -13.98 0.52
CA SER A 107 5.52 -13.32 -0.74
C SER A 107 5.07 -11.86 -0.68
N ALA A 108 5.87 -10.94 -1.25
CA ALA A 108 5.43 -9.57 -1.40
C ALA A 108 4.18 -9.57 -2.31
N SER A 109 3.07 -9.05 -1.79
CA SER A 109 1.79 -9.13 -2.50
C SER A 109 1.68 -8.17 -3.68
N LEU A 110 2.60 -7.20 -3.79
CA LEU A 110 2.58 -6.16 -4.83
C LEU A 110 4.00 -5.83 -5.27
N SER A 111 4.28 -6.01 -6.56
CA SER A 111 5.56 -5.73 -7.21
C SER A 111 5.48 -4.57 -8.22
N ALA A 112 4.30 -3.94 -8.37
CA ALA A 112 4.05 -2.98 -9.43
C ALA A 112 4.11 -1.52 -8.96
N ILE A 113 4.61 -0.62 -9.82
CA ILE A 113 4.59 0.84 -9.67
C ILE A 113 3.90 1.48 -10.87
N PHE A 114 2.98 2.41 -10.63
CA PHE A 114 2.44 3.33 -11.63
C PHE A 114 3.18 4.67 -11.57
N ALA A 115 3.92 4.98 -12.62
CA ALA A 115 4.65 6.24 -12.82
C ALA A 115 3.88 7.13 -13.82
N TYR A 116 3.83 8.43 -13.58
CA TYR A 116 3.02 9.38 -14.36
C TYR A 116 3.77 10.68 -14.73
N GLY A 117 5.09 10.70 -14.54
CA GLY A 117 5.89 11.90 -14.63
C GLY A 117 7.37 11.59 -14.88
N THR A 118 8.25 12.22 -14.11
CA THR A 118 9.71 12.18 -14.28
C THR A 118 10.35 10.78 -14.20
N LEU A 119 9.62 9.80 -13.65
CA LEU A 119 10.01 8.39 -13.56
C LEU A 119 9.63 7.54 -14.79
N MET A 120 8.82 8.08 -15.70
CA MET A 120 8.43 7.40 -16.95
C MET A 120 9.63 7.22 -17.89
N ARG A 121 9.55 6.27 -18.82
CA ARG A 121 10.61 5.99 -19.78
C ARG A 121 10.91 7.23 -20.63
N GLY A 122 12.19 7.55 -20.75
CA GLY A 122 12.66 8.71 -21.49
C GLY A 122 12.64 10.01 -20.68
N GLU A 123 12.06 10.00 -19.47
CA GLU A 123 12.09 11.14 -18.57
C GLU A 123 13.34 11.12 -17.68
N ARG A 124 13.68 12.29 -17.17
CA ARG A 124 14.98 12.59 -16.53
C ARG A 124 15.34 11.73 -15.31
N SER A 125 14.37 11.08 -14.68
CA SER A 125 14.56 10.30 -13.45
C SER A 125 14.19 8.84 -13.62
N HIS A 126 13.99 8.37 -14.86
CA HIS A 126 13.69 6.96 -15.15
C HIS A 126 14.75 5.99 -14.60
N GLU A 127 16.02 6.40 -14.56
CA GLU A 127 17.14 5.56 -14.12
C GLU A 127 16.99 5.08 -12.66
N LEU A 128 16.28 5.82 -11.81
CA LEU A 128 15.97 5.43 -10.43
C LEU A 128 15.09 4.17 -10.38
N LEU A 129 14.30 3.93 -11.44
CA LEU A 129 13.43 2.76 -11.56
C LEU A 129 14.05 1.70 -12.48
N ALA A 130 14.80 2.10 -13.50
CA ALA A 130 15.20 1.27 -14.63
C ALA A 130 15.90 -0.03 -14.22
N SER A 131 16.80 0.02 -13.24
CA SER A 131 17.54 -1.16 -12.75
C SER A 131 16.66 -2.22 -12.08
N GLN A 132 15.46 -1.83 -11.65
CA GLN A 132 14.51 -2.69 -10.95
C GLN A 132 13.39 -3.22 -11.86
N VAL A 133 13.23 -2.66 -13.07
CA VAL A 133 12.15 -3.03 -14.00
C VAL A 133 12.35 -4.45 -14.50
N LEU A 134 11.43 -5.33 -14.11
CA LEU A 134 11.30 -6.67 -14.66
C LEU A 134 10.46 -6.65 -15.95
N ARG A 135 9.33 -5.93 -15.94
CA ARG A 135 8.43 -5.76 -17.10
C ARG A 135 7.80 -4.37 -17.13
N ALA A 136 7.56 -3.86 -18.33
CA ALA A 136 6.81 -2.64 -18.55
C ALA A 136 5.47 -2.95 -19.22
N HIS A 137 4.38 -2.47 -18.62
CA HIS A 137 3.00 -2.61 -19.06
C HIS A 137 2.44 -1.22 -19.44
N SER A 138 3.10 -0.55 -20.37
CA SER A 138 2.71 0.76 -20.90
C SER A 138 1.92 0.60 -22.21
N PRO A 139 0.92 1.47 -22.49
CA PRO A 139 0.42 2.57 -21.68
C PRO A 139 -0.53 2.12 -20.56
N ALA A 140 -0.56 2.89 -19.47
CA ALA A 140 -1.43 2.67 -18.32
C ALA A 140 -2.22 3.94 -17.95
N ARG A 141 -3.30 3.77 -17.18
CA ARG A 141 -4.08 4.90 -16.65
C ARG A 141 -4.66 4.61 -15.27
N VAL A 142 -4.88 5.67 -14.51
CA VAL A 142 -5.59 5.68 -13.22
C VAL A 142 -6.77 6.64 -13.33
N GLY A 143 -7.96 6.20 -12.93
CA GLY A 143 -9.16 7.03 -12.86
C GLY A 143 -9.27 7.78 -11.53
N ASP A 144 -10.25 8.69 -11.44
CA ASP A 144 -10.51 9.52 -10.26
C ASP A 144 -9.26 10.27 -9.77
N ALA A 145 -8.45 10.72 -10.73
CA ALA A 145 -7.22 11.44 -10.51
C ALA A 145 -7.04 12.57 -11.50
N ALA A 146 -6.36 13.63 -11.08
CA ALA A 146 -5.95 14.75 -11.91
C ALA A 146 -4.44 14.96 -11.81
N LEU A 147 -3.84 15.54 -12.86
CA LEU A 147 -2.41 15.80 -12.94
C LEU A 147 -2.16 17.31 -12.92
N LEU A 148 -1.25 17.75 -12.06
CA LEU A 148 -0.88 19.16 -11.88
C LEU A 148 0.54 19.40 -12.37
N GLN A 149 0.80 20.58 -12.94
CA GLN A 149 2.14 21.08 -13.23
C GLN A 149 2.65 21.80 -11.97
N ILE A 150 3.57 21.18 -11.22
CA ILE A 150 4.10 21.79 -9.99
C ILE A 150 5.27 22.72 -10.34
N ASP A 151 6.27 22.15 -11.01
CA ASP A 151 7.44 22.84 -11.54
C ASP A 151 7.99 21.98 -12.69
N TRP A 152 9.27 21.61 -12.69
CA TRP A 152 9.85 20.61 -13.60
C TRP A 152 9.31 19.18 -13.39
N TYR A 153 8.41 18.98 -12.43
CA TYR A 153 7.80 17.71 -12.06
C TYR A 153 6.28 17.83 -11.89
N PRO A 154 5.51 16.75 -12.12
CA PRO A 154 4.06 16.75 -11.94
C PRO A 154 3.61 16.28 -10.56
N GLY A 155 2.38 16.64 -10.20
CA GLY A 155 1.68 16.11 -9.02
C GLY A 155 0.39 15.39 -9.40
N LEU A 156 0.26 14.10 -9.05
CA LEU A 156 -1.03 13.40 -9.11
C LEU A 156 -1.83 13.70 -7.85
N VAL A 157 -3.08 14.16 -8.03
CA VAL A 157 -4.05 14.36 -6.94
C VAL A 157 -5.33 13.56 -7.20
N LEU A 158 -6.05 13.22 -6.13
CA LEU A 158 -7.35 12.54 -6.26
C LEU A 158 -8.41 13.53 -6.71
N SER A 159 -9.11 13.21 -7.80
CA SER A 159 -10.13 14.07 -8.40
C SER A 159 -11.16 13.23 -9.13
N GLU A 160 -12.38 13.16 -8.59
CA GLU A 160 -13.48 12.37 -9.15
C GLU A 160 -13.72 12.69 -10.63
N GLY A 161 -13.91 11.64 -11.45
CA GLY A 161 -14.12 11.77 -12.90
C GLY A 161 -12.88 12.11 -13.72
N GLY A 162 -11.74 12.42 -13.08
CA GLY A 162 -10.47 12.66 -13.75
C GLY A 162 -9.80 11.37 -14.24
N THR A 163 -8.79 11.50 -15.10
CA THR A 163 -7.91 10.39 -15.48
C THR A 163 -6.49 10.87 -15.64
N VAL A 164 -5.54 10.15 -15.06
CA VAL A 164 -4.10 10.34 -15.27
C VAL A 164 -3.54 9.17 -16.07
N PHE A 165 -2.77 9.47 -17.09
CA PHE A 165 -2.08 8.50 -17.94
C PHE A 165 -0.62 8.40 -17.52
N GLY A 166 -0.06 7.21 -17.66
CA GLY A 166 1.32 6.95 -17.31
C GLY A 166 1.74 5.56 -17.73
N GLU A 167 2.63 4.97 -16.96
CA GLU A 167 3.26 3.69 -17.24
C GLU A 167 3.22 2.81 -16.01
N LEU A 168 2.96 1.52 -16.23
CA LEU A 168 2.95 0.51 -15.19
C LEU A 168 4.21 -0.35 -15.30
N TYR A 169 4.95 -0.47 -14.21
CA TYR A 169 6.19 -1.24 -14.14
C TYR A 169 6.06 -2.35 -13.11
N GLU A 170 6.35 -3.59 -13.50
CA GLU A 170 6.57 -4.70 -12.58
C GLU A 170 8.06 -4.75 -12.22
N LEU A 171 8.37 -4.83 -10.93
CA LEU A 171 9.75 -4.79 -10.43
C LEU A 171 10.16 -6.12 -9.78
N HIS A 172 11.44 -6.46 -9.87
CA HIS A 172 11.97 -7.67 -9.22
C HIS A 172 12.24 -7.45 -7.72
N ASP A 173 12.63 -6.24 -7.30
CA ASP A 173 12.80 -5.85 -5.89
C ASP A 173 12.07 -4.54 -5.58
N ILE A 174 10.79 -4.67 -5.23
CA ILE A 174 9.94 -3.54 -4.86
C ILE A 174 10.41 -2.83 -3.58
N ALA A 175 11.07 -3.53 -2.65
CA ALA A 175 11.46 -2.95 -1.38
C ALA A 175 12.63 -1.98 -1.57
N THR A 176 13.62 -2.37 -2.38
CA THR A 176 14.75 -1.52 -2.75
C THR A 176 14.30 -0.35 -3.62
N ALA A 177 13.48 -0.60 -4.66
CA ALA A 177 12.94 0.46 -5.51
C ALA A 177 12.19 1.52 -4.69
N LEU A 178 11.30 1.07 -3.80
CA LEU A 178 10.55 2.00 -2.95
C LEU A 178 11.44 2.77 -1.97
N GLN A 179 12.57 2.22 -1.52
CA GLN A 179 13.48 2.99 -0.67
C GLN A 179 14.08 4.20 -1.39
N GLU A 180 14.50 3.99 -2.63
CA GLU A 180 15.09 5.02 -3.48
C GLU A 180 14.03 6.06 -3.86
N LEU A 181 12.87 5.59 -4.30
CA LEU A 181 11.76 6.46 -4.67
C LEU A 181 11.17 7.22 -3.47
N ASP A 182 11.09 6.61 -2.29
CA ASP A 182 10.66 7.32 -1.07
C ASP A 182 11.55 8.54 -0.81
N SER A 183 12.86 8.43 -1.08
CA SER A 183 13.81 9.53 -0.92
C SER A 183 13.67 10.58 -2.02
N TYR A 184 13.45 10.16 -3.28
CA TYR A 184 13.29 11.06 -4.42
C TYR A 184 11.97 11.86 -4.38
N GLU A 185 10.90 11.23 -3.93
CA GLU A 185 9.54 11.82 -3.85
C GLU A 185 9.29 12.56 -2.52
N ASP A 186 10.34 12.77 -1.72
CA ASP A 186 10.27 13.36 -0.37
C ASP A 186 9.19 12.70 0.52
N PHE A 187 9.05 11.37 0.46
CA PHE A 187 8.15 10.61 1.31
C PHE A 187 8.86 10.15 2.59
N MET A 188 8.60 10.87 3.69
CA MET A 188 9.25 10.66 4.98
C MET A 188 8.50 9.66 5.89
N GLY A 189 7.55 8.91 5.33
CA GLY A 189 6.69 7.98 6.04
C GLY A 189 5.29 8.53 6.32
N TYR A 190 4.35 7.63 6.61
CA TYR A 190 2.92 7.97 6.70
C TYR A 190 2.54 8.89 7.87
N GLU A 191 3.35 8.93 8.92
CA GLU A 191 3.13 9.80 10.10
C GLU A 191 3.75 11.20 9.91
N SER A 192 4.51 11.42 8.83
CA SER A 192 5.19 12.70 8.58
C SER A 192 4.28 13.67 7.85
N ALA A 193 4.01 14.81 8.49
CA ALA A 193 3.33 15.95 7.88
C ALA A 193 4.20 16.74 6.89
N SER A 194 5.51 16.45 6.82
CA SER A 194 6.46 17.16 5.96
C SER A 194 6.69 16.49 4.61
N SER A 195 6.01 15.38 4.31
CA SER A 195 6.19 14.69 3.04
C SER A 195 5.59 15.50 1.89
N LEU A 196 6.30 15.61 0.76
CA LEU A 196 5.76 16.26 -0.45
C LEU A 196 4.74 15.36 -1.15
N TYR A 197 5.05 14.07 -1.22
CA TYR A 197 4.18 13.03 -1.73
C TYR A 197 3.90 11.96 -0.68
N ARG A 198 2.75 11.31 -0.80
CA ARG A 198 2.42 10.08 -0.06
C ARG A 198 2.43 8.89 -1.00
N ARG A 199 3.25 7.89 -0.69
CA ARG A 199 3.16 6.58 -1.32
C ARG A 199 1.78 5.97 -1.09
N SER A 200 1.06 5.65 -2.15
CA SER A 200 -0.34 5.19 -2.10
C SER A 200 -0.55 4.00 -3.04
N LEU A 201 -1.70 3.34 -2.93
CA LEU A 201 -2.09 2.24 -3.81
C LEU A 201 -3.13 2.73 -4.81
N VAL A 202 -2.97 2.40 -6.07
CA VAL A 202 -3.94 2.73 -7.12
C VAL A 202 -4.25 1.53 -7.99
N ARG A 203 -5.50 1.48 -8.45
CA ARG A 203 -5.95 0.56 -9.48
C ARG A 203 -5.51 1.06 -10.86
N SER A 204 -4.36 0.61 -11.33
CA SER A 204 -3.84 0.93 -12.66
C SER A 204 -4.50 0.04 -13.72
N VAL A 205 -4.89 0.62 -14.85
CA VAL A 205 -5.56 -0.07 -15.96
C VAL A 205 -4.69 0.01 -17.20
N THR A 206 -4.42 -1.15 -17.80
CA THR A 206 -3.71 -1.33 -19.07
C THR A 206 -4.61 -2.09 -20.06
N SER A 207 -4.12 -2.33 -21.28
CA SER A 207 -4.80 -3.21 -22.24
C SER A 207 -4.93 -4.66 -21.77
N SER A 208 -4.05 -5.12 -20.86
CA SER A 208 -4.06 -6.48 -20.33
C SER A 208 -4.94 -6.66 -19.09
N GLY A 209 -5.55 -5.58 -18.59
CA GLY A 209 -6.45 -5.61 -17.44
C GLY A 209 -6.07 -4.61 -16.36
N SER A 210 -6.46 -4.91 -15.12
CA SER A 210 -6.26 -4.01 -14.00
C SER A 210 -5.34 -4.61 -12.94
N THR A 211 -4.36 -3.81 -12.51
CA THR A 211 -3.33 -4.20 -11.55
C THR A 211 -3.27 -3.19 -10.42
N LEU A 212 -3.24 -3.67 -9.18
CA LEU A 212 -2.97 -2.82 -8.03
C LEU A 212 -1.49 -2.46 -8.02
N ALA A 213 -1.17 -1.17 -7.94
CA ALA A 213 0.20 -0.68 -8.04
C ALA A 213 0.47 0.39 -6.98
N TRP A 214 1.72 0.48 -6.55
CA TRP A 214 2.21 1.62 -5.80
C TRP A 214 2.27 2.86 -6.71
N THR A 215 2.00 4.02 -6.15
CA THR A 215 2.22 5.32 -6.80
C THR A 215 2.48 6.38 -5.74
N TYR A 216 2.74 7.61 -6.15
CA TYR A 216 2.92 8.76 -5.26
C TYR A 216 1.80 9.77 -5.49
N ILE A 217 1.17 10.24 -4.42
CA ILE A 217 0.11 11.26 -4.48
C ILE A 217 0.64 12.54 -3.87
N PHE A 218 0.53 13.64 -4.60
CA PHE A 218 0.96 14.96 -4.15
C PHE A 218 0.12 15.42 -2.95
N LEU A 219 0.78 15.95 -1.92
CA LEU A 219 0.14 16.40 -0.67
C LEU A 219 0.00 17.92 -0.54
N GLY A 220 0.58 18.69 -1.46
CA GLY A 220 0.49 20.15 -1.45
C GLY A 220 -0.91 20.66 -1.82
N ASP A 221 -1.08 21.98 -1.72
CA ASP A 221 -2.33 22.64 -2.08
C ASP A 221 -2.53 22.62 -3.61
N ALA A 222 -3.40 21.71 -4.06
CA ALA A 222 -3.73 21.53 -5.47
C ALA A 222 -4.20 22.83 -6.16
N GLY A 223 -4.84 23.75 -5.41
CA GLY A 223 -5.34 25.01 -5.96
C GLY A 223 -4.25 26.01 -6.37
N GLN A 224 -3.00 25.78 -5.94
CA GLN A 224 -1.86 26.65 -6.28
C GLN A 224 -1.19 26.30 -7.59
N PHE A 225 -1.54 25.17 -8.22
CA PHE A 225 -0.82 24.64 -9.37
C PHE A 225 -1.74 24.47 -10.59
N PRO A 226 -1.26 24.79 -11.80
CA PRO A 226 -2.02 24.58 -13.03
C PRO A 226 -2.39 23.10 -13.22
N LEU A 227 -3.66 22.85 -13.56
CA LEU A 227 -4.11 21.55 -14.04
C LEU A 227 -3.52 21.26 -15.42
N ILE A 228 -3.07 20.03 -15.65
CA ILE A 228 -2.74 19.48 -16.97
C ILE A 228 -3.99 18.77 -17.50
N PRO A 229 -4.80 19.40 -18.39
CA PRO A 229 -6.13 18.90 -18.72
C PRO A 229 -6.12 17.55 -19.45
N SER A 230 -5.02 17.24 -20.15
CA SER A 230 -4.84 15.97 -20.84
C SER A 230 -4.63 14.78 -19.90
N GLY A 231 -4.29 15.03 -18.63
CA GLY A 231 -3.85 14.00 -17.69
C GLY A 231 -2.57 13.29 -18.12
N ARG A 232 -1.82 13.83 -19.09
CA ARG A 232 -0.58 13.27 -19.64
C ARG A 232 0.56 14.22 -19.37
N TRP A 233 1.58 13.72 -18.67
CA TRP A 233 2.84 14.44 -18.58
C TRP A 233 3.55 14.43 -19.93
N SER A 234 4.09 15.58 -20.28
CA SER A 234 5.07 15.76 -21.34
C SER A 234 6.16 16.65 -20.77
N SER A 235 7.40 16.16 -20.74
CA SER A 235 8.54 17.06 -20.54
C SER A 235 8.48 18.16 -21.60
N ALA A 236 8.48 19.42 -21.14
CA ALA A 236 8.63 20.59 -22.00
C ALA A 236 10.09 20.78 -22.41
#